data_AF-A0A3D3AI40-F1
#
_entry.id   AF-A0A3D3AI40-F1
#
_cell.length_a   1.000
_cell.length_b   1.000
_cell.length_c   1.000
_cell.angle_alpha   90.00
_cell.angle_beta   90.00
_cell.angle_gamma   90.00
#
_symmetry.space_group_name_H-M   'P 1'
#
loop_
_entity.id
_entity.type
_entity.pdbx_description
1 polymer ?
#
loop_
_entity_poly.entity_id
_entity_poly.type
_entity_poly.pdbx_seq_one_letter_code
_entity_poly.pdbx_strand_id
1 'polypeptide(L)'
;MDNLPENALDIIYDIGIKGVIPIIAHPERYEYFVENPIIINSFIDEGCLFQINSQSLLGIFGKKIKINSEYLIKNGIISFIGSDAHGLDKRTPEIKKGIEAISKIDRAVSETILKNNSNILQAGYELIKPQKIKKKSKIFEIFH
;
A
#
# COMPACT_ATOMS: atom_id res chain seq x y z
N MET A 1 10.57 10.69 -14.20
CA MET A 1 10.65 9.96 -12.94
C MET A 1 9.70 10.64 -11.98
N ASP A 2 8.79 9.87 -11.40
CA ASP A 2 7.86 10.36 -10.38
C ASP A 2 8.65 10.56 -9.07
N ASN A 3 8.73 11.80 -8.61
CA ASN A 3 9.51 12.19 -7.44
C ASN A 3 8.57 12.47 -6.26
N LEU A 4 9.01 12.10 -5.07
CA LEU A 4 8.30 12.48 -3.85
C LEU A 4 8.25 14.01 -3.76
N PRO A 5 7.06 14.65 -3.64
CA PRO A 5 6.97 16.08 -3.45
C PRO A 5 7.68 16.50 -2.16
N GLU A 6 8.47 17.57 -2.21
CA GLU A 6 9.33 18.01 -1.09
C GLU A 6 8.53 18.28 0.19
N ASN A 7 7.31 18.82 0.04
CA ASN A 7 6.42 19.18 1.15
C ASN A 7 5.40 18.09 1.50
N ALA A 8 5.54 16.86 0.96
CA ALA A 8 4.54 15.81 1.18
C ALA A 8 4.40 15.44 2.67
N LEU A 9 5.52 15.29 3.37
CA LEU A 9 5.51 14.95 4.81
C LEU A 9 5.01 16.12 5.66
N ASP A 10 5.34 17.36 5.30
CA ASP A 10 4.84 18.55 6.01
C ASP A 10 3.31 18.64 5.92
N ILE A 11 2.75 18.40 4.73
CA ILE A 11 1.30 18.38 4.53
C ILE A 11 0.65 17.27 5.37
N ILE A 12 1.26 16.08 5.40
CA ILE A 12 0.80 14.93 6.18
C ILE A 12 0.81 15.24 7.67
N TYR A 13 1.86 15.88 8.16
CA TYR A 13 1.98 16.31 9.54
C TYR A 13 0.89 17.33 9.90
N ASP A 14 0.69 18.35 9.06
CA ASP A 14 -0.31 19.40 9.28
C ASP A 14 -1.75 18.88 9.35
N ILE A 15 -2.10 17.90 8.50
CA ILE A 15 -3.42 17.25 8.56
C ILE A 15 -3.53 16.29 9.75
N GLY A 16 -2.41 15.65 10.15
CA GLY A 16 -2.32 14.84 11.36
C GLY A 16 -2.61 15.66 12.64
N ILE A 17 -2.06 16.87 12.75
CA ILE A 17 -2.37 17.80 13.87
C ILE A 17 -3.86 18.13 13.94
N LYS A 18 -4.54 18.17 12.79
CA LYS A 18 -6.00 18.42 12.72
C LYS A 18 -6.83 17.18 13.05
N GLY A 19 -6.21 16.07 13.44
CA GLY A 19 -6.88 14.81 13.78
C GLY A 19 -7.29 13.97 12.58
N VAL A 20 -6.75 14.26 11.38
CA VAL A 20 -7.02 13.50 10.16
C VAL A 20 -5.93 12.46 9.96
N ILE A 21 -6.32 11.21 9.75
CA ILE A 21 -5.40 10.11 9.45
C ILE A 21 -5.36 9.90 7.94
N PRO A 22 -4.23 10.17 7.25
CA PRO A 22 -4.16 10.07 5.81
C PRO A 22 -4.14 8.61 5.34
N ILE A 23 -4.84 8.34 4.24
CA ILE A 23 -4.73 7.06 3.52
C ILE A 23 -3.99 7.33 2.20
N ILE A 24 -2.78 6.83 2.09
CA ILE A 24 -1.98 6.93 0.87
C ILE A 24 -2.51 5.92 -0.14
N ALA A 25 -3.06 6.45 -1.23
CA ALA A 25 -3.59 5.64 -2.32
C ALA A 25 -2.46 5.03 -3.15
N HIS A 26 -2.67 3.77 -3.52
CA HIS A 26 -1.86 2.98 -4.44
C HIS A 26 -0.33 3.20 -4.33
N PRO A 27 0.27 3.05 -3.12
CA PRO A 27 1.70 3.28 -2.91
C PRO A 27 2.57 2.37 -3.79
N GLU A 28 2.05 1.23 -4.23
CA GLU A 28 2.75 0.30 -5.11
C GLU A 28 3.09 0.89 -6.48
N ARG A 29 2.41 1.97 -6.89
CA ARG A 29 2.56 2.62 -8.20
C ARG A 29 3.56 3.78 -8.20
N TYR A 30 3.89 4.34 -7.04
CA TYR A 30 4.80 5.47 -6.97
C TYR A 30 6.25 5.02 -7.19
N GLU A 31 6.91 5.62 -8.18
CA GLU A 31 8.26 5.21 -8.58
C GLU A 31 9.25 5.34 -7.42
N TYR A 32 9.14 6.39 -6.61
CA TYR A 32 9.98 6.59 -5.43
C TYR A 32 9.80 5.52 -4.35
N PHE A 33 8.61 4.95 -4.17
CA PHE A 33 8.41 3.80 -3.26
C PHE A 33 8.90 2.50 -3.86
N VAL A 34 8.84 2.35 -5.19
CA VAL A 34 9.36 1.16 -5.87
C VAL A 34 10.90 1.14 -5.84
N GLU A 35 11.54 2.28 -6.13
CA GLU A 35 13.01 2.42 -6.17
C GLU A 35 13.61 2.43 -4.76
N ASN A 36 12.98 3.12 -3.82
CA ASN A 36 13.42 3.18 -2.44
C ASN A 36 12.26 2.94 -1.45
N PRO A 37 11.91 1.67 -1.21
CA PRO A 37 10.82 1.32 -0.30
C PRO A 37 10.99 1.85 1.13
N ILE A 38 12.21 2.17 1.56
CA ILE A 38 12.49 2.71 2.91
C ILE A 38 11.75 4.02 3.16
N ILE A 39 11.49 4.82 2.11
CA ILE A 39 10.76 6.09 2.21
C ILE A 39 9.39 5.87 2.86
N ILE A 40 8.74 4.72 2.64
CA ILE A 40 7.43 4.43 3.22
C ILE A 40 7.43 4.42 4.75
N ASN A 41 8.59 4.17 5.38
CA ASN A 41 8.72 4.20 6.83
C ASN A 41 8.45 5.59 7.40
N SER A 42 8.81 6.66 6.68
CA SER A 42 8.51 8.03 7.12
C SER A 42 7.00 8.28 7.16
N PHE A 43 6.25 7.73 6.19
CA PHE A 43 4.80 7.83 6.16
C PHE A 43 4.14 6.99 7.27
N ILE A 44 4.70 5.81 7.54
CA ILE A 44 4.29 4.95 8.67
C ILE A 44 4.50 5.69 10.00
N ASP A 45 5.62 6.40 10.14
CA ASP A 45 5.96 7.14 11.35
C ASP A 45 5.02 8.33 11.60
N GLU A 46 4.53 8.96 10.54
CA GLU A 46 3.45 9.96 10.59
C GLU A 46 2.05 9.35 10.79
N GLY A 47 1.93 8.02 10.96
CA GLY A 47 0.67 7.34 11.20
C GLY A 47 -0.22 7.16 9.96
N CYS A 48 0.34 7.31 8.75
CA CYS A 48 -0.41 7.09 7.51
C CYS A 48 -0.84 5.62 7.36
N LEU A 49 -2.02 5.44 6.77
CA LEU A 49 -2.51 4.14 6.31
C LEU A 49 -2.33 4.02 4.80
N PHE A 50 -2.44 2.80 4.26
CA PHE A 50 -2.16 2.54 2.86
C PHE A 50 -3.26 1.74 2.19
N GLN A 51 -3.64 2.14 0.98
CA GLN A 51 -4.65 1.44 0.17
C GLN A 51 -4.01 0.92 -1.12
N ILE A 52 -4.03 -0.39 -1.33
CA ILE A 52 -3.47 -1.02 -2.55
C ILE A 52 -4.51 -1.13 -3.66
N ASN A 53 -4.11 -0.96 -4.92
CA ASN A 53 -5.00 -1.19 -6.06
C ASN A 53 -5.13 -2.68 -6.40
N SER A 54 -6.36 -3.19 -6.53
CA SER A 54 -6.62 -4.58 -6.86
C SER A 54 -6.00 -5.00 -8.20
N GLN A 55 -5.97 -4.12 -9.20
CA GLN A 55 -5.39 -4.40 -10.52
C GLN A 55 -3.86 -4.49 -10.49
N SER A 56 -3.20 -3.79 -9.55
CA SER A 56 -1.76 -3.92 -9.33
C SER A 56 -1.37 -5.34 -8.94
N LEU A 57 -2.18 -5.99 -8.09
CA LEU A 57 -2.00 -7.38 -7.66
C LEU A 57 -2.17 -8.38 -8.81
N LEU A 58 -3.01 -8.03 -9.79
CA LEU A 58 -3.25 -8.86 -10.97
C LEU A 58 -2.20 -8.63 -12.06
N GLY A 59 -1.28 -7.68 -11.86
CA GLY A 59 -0.19 -7.40 -12.80
C GLY A 59 -0.58 -6.56 -14.00
N ILE A 60 -1.75 -5.93 -13.99
CA ILE A 60 -2.24 -5.07 -15.09
C ILE A 60 -1.28 -3.91 -15.37
N PHE A 61 -0.67 -3.36 -14.32
CA PHE A 61 0.31 -2.27 -14.43
C PHE A 61 1.77 -2.76 -14.58
N GLY A 62 1.97 -4.05 -14.87
CA GLY A 62 3.28 -4.64 -15.12
C GLY A 62 3.92 -5.34 -13.93
N LYS A 63 4.95 -6.13 -14.23
CA LYS A 63 5.61 -7.05 -13.28
C LYS A 63 6.23 -6.32 -12.08
N LYS A 64 6.84 -5.15 -12.31
CA LYS A 64 7.50 -4.35 -11.26
C LYS A 64 6.51 -3.92 -10.18
N ILE A 65 5.37 -3.38 -10.59
CA ILE A 65 4.30 -2.93 -9.68
C ILE A 65 3.67 -4.11 -8.95
N LYS A 66 3.47 -5.25 -9.63
CA LYS A 66 3.00 -6.48 -8.99
C LYS A 66 3.96 -6.96 -7.90
N ILE A 67 5.27 -7.00 -8.17
CA ILE A 67 6.28 -7.39 -7.17
C ILE A 67 6.26 -6.43 -5.98
N ASN A 68 6.16 -5.13 -6.22
CA ASN A 68 6.08 -4.15 -5.14
C ASN A 68 4.79 -4.31 -4.32
N SER A 69 3.66 -4.58 -4.99
CA SER A 69 2.37 -4.89 -4.35
C SER A 69 2.49 -6.05 -3.36
N GLU A 70 3.05 -7.17 -3.82
CA GLU A 70 3.27 -8.36 -2.99
C GLU A 70 4.24 -8.08 -1.85
N TYR A 71 5.27 -7.25 -2.09
CA TYR A 71 6.24 -6.86 -1.08
C TYR A 71 5.61 -6.03 0.04
N LEU A 72 4.80 -5.02 -0.28
CA LEU A 72 4.12 -4.20 0.72
C LEU A 72 3.13 -5.03 1.57
N ILE A 73 2.43 -5.99 0.96
CA ILE A 73 1.55 -6.92 1.67
C ILE A 73 2.33 -7.78 2.65
N LYS A 74 3.44 -8.40 2.21
CA LYS A 74 4.26 -9.28 3.07
C LYS A 74 4.85 -8.57 4.28
N ASN A 75 5.04 -7.26 4.21
CA ASN A 75 5.52 -6.45 5.33
C ASN A 75 4.38 -5.87 6.19
N GLY A 76 3.13 -6.22 5.90
CA GLY A 76 1.96 -5.75 6.66
C GLY A 76 1.70 -4.25 6.51
N ILE A 77 2.12 -3.63 5.39
CA ILE A 77 2.00 -2.18 5.21
C ILE A 77 0.60 -1.79 4.73
N ILE A 78 -0.04 -2.65 3.94
CA ILE A 78 -1.33 -2.36 3.31
C ILE A 78 -2.47 -2.53 4.31
N SER A 79 -3.27 -1.48 4.51
CA SER A 79 -4.42 -1.48 5.40
C SER A 79 -5.75 -1.71 4.68
N PHE A 80 -5.83 -1.32 3.39
CA PHE A 80 -7.05 -1.36 2.59
C PHE A 80 -6.78 -1.83 1.16
N ILE A 81 -7.83 -2.30 0.48
CA ILE A 81 -7.82 -2.56 -0.96
C ILE A 81 -8.86 -1.68 -1.67
N GLY A 82 -8.55 -1.21 -2.87
CA GLY A 82 -9.46 -0.43 -3.71
C GLY A 82 -9.32 -0.84 -5.17
N SER A 83 -10.39 -0.69 -5.93
CA SER A 83 -10.39 -1.05 -7.37
C SER A 83 -9.93 0.09 -8.25
N ASP A 84 -9.89 1.33 -7.70
CA ASP A 84 -9.69 2.56 -8.45
C ASP A 84 -10.61 2.58 -9.69
N ALA A 85 -11.90 2.24 -9.53
CA ALA A 85 -12.81 2.06 -10.66
C ALA A 85 -13.47 3.39 -11.10
N HIS A 86 -13.05 3.93 -12.26
CA HIS A 86 -13.73 5.02 -12.99
C HIS A 86 -14.72 4.49 -14.05
N GLY A 87 -15.74 3.74 -13.62
CA GLY A 87 -16.90 3.38 -14.46
C GLY A 87 -17.13 1.88 -14.69
N LEU A 88 -18.39 1.54 -15.02
CA LEU A 88 -18.94 0.18 -15.10
C LEU A 88 -18.42 -0.66 -16.30
N ASP A 89 -17.83 -0.03 -17.33
CA ASP A 89 -17.62 -0.72 -18.61
C ASP A 89 -16.17 -1.18 -18.88
N LYS A 90 -15.17 -0.74 -18.09
CA LYS A 90 -13.76 -1.15 -18.27
C LYS A 90 -13.00 -1.50 -16.98
N ARG A 91 -13.53 -1.11 -15.81
CA ARG A 91 -12.93 -1.39 -14.49
C ARG A 91 -13.95 -2.14 -13.64
N THR A 92 -14.17 -3.42 -13.96
CA THR A 92 -14.88 -4.31 -13.05
C THR A 92 -14.20 -4.21 -11.67
N PRO A 93 -14.96 -4.11 -10.56
CA PRO A 93 -14.39 -4.16 -9.23
C PRO A 93 -13.83 -5.56 -9.01
N GLU A 94 -12.63 -5.81 -9.53
CA GLU A 94 -11.90 -7.06 -9.33
C GLU A 94 -11.33 -7.13 -7.90
N ILE A 95 -11.99 -6.46 -6.94
CA ILE A 95 -11.71 -6.52 -5.51
C ILE A 95 -11.70 -7.98 -5.06
N LYS A 96 -12.66 -8.80 -5.52
CA LYS A 96 -12.69 -10.23 -5.17
C LYS A 96 -11.41 -10.95 -5.60
N LYS A 97 -10.97 -10.76 -6.85
CA LYS A 97 -9.72 -11.35 -7.35
C LYS A 97 -8.49 -10.77 -6.65
N GLY A 98 -8.51 -9.47 -6.34
CA GLY A 98 -7.47 -8.81 -5.57
C GLY A 98 -7.34 -9.42 -4.18
N ILE A 99 -8.45 -9.57 -3.45
CA ILE A 99 -8.51 -10.25 -2.15
C ILE A 99 -8.04 -11.70 -2.25
N GLU A 100 -8.46 -12.45 -3.26
CA GLU A 100 -7.95 -13.81 -3.50
C GLU A 100 -6.44 -13.82 -3.73
N ALA A 101 -5.89 -12.81 -4.41
CA ALA A 101 -4.44 -12.67 -4.59
C ALA A 101 -3.74 -12.35 -3.26
N ILE A 102 -4.29 -11.46 -2.43
CA ILE A 102 -3.78 -11.18 -1.08
C ILE A 102 -3.81 -12.45 -0.22
N SER A 103 -4.93 -13.17 -0.21
CA SER A 103 -5.09 -14.39 0.59
C SER A 103 -4.11 -15.51 0.22
N LYS A 104 -3.60 -15.54 -1.02
CA LYS A 104 -2.55 -16.48 -1.45
C LYS A 104 -1.17 -16.09 -0.94
N ILE A 105 -0.96 -14.82 -0.63
CA ILE A 105 0.29 -14.28 -0.08
C ILE A 105 0.27 -14.41 1.44
N ASP A 106 -0.77 -13.86 2.06
CA ASP A 106 -1.01 -13.90 3.49
C ASP A 106 -2.52 -13.85 3.76
N ARG A 107 -3.04 -14.97 4.24
CA ARG A 107 -4.47 -15.12 4.54
C ARG A 107 -4.93 -14.20 5.68
N ALA A 108 -4.12 -14.05 6.72
CA ALA A 108 -4.49 -13.22 7.88
C ALA A 108 -4.58 -11.75 7.47
N VAL A 109 -3.61 -11.26 6.68
CA VAL A 109 -3.65 -9.90 6.11
C VAL A 109 -4.89 -9.70 5.23
N SER A 110 -5.25 -10.69 4.42
CA SER A 110 -6.47 -10.62 3.60
C SER A 110 -7.74 -10.48 4.42
N GLU A 111 -7.86 -11.23 5.52
CA GLU A 111 -9.01 -11.16 6.42
C GLU A 111 -9.08 -9.81 7.15
N THR A 112 -7.94 -9.28 7.61
CA THR A 112 -7.87 -7.94 8.21
C THR A 112 -8.24 -6.84 7.22
N ILE A 113 -7.74 -6.89 5.98
CA ILE A 113 -8.06 -5.90 4.95
C ILE A 113 -9.57 -5.91 4.64
N LEU A 114 -10.20 -7.09 4.54
CA LEU A 114 -11.65 -7.20 4.33
C LEU A 114 -12.45 -6.56 5.48
N LYS A 115 -12.04 -6.82 6.72
CA LYS A 115 -12.66 -6.23 7.91
C LYS A 115 -12.49 -4.71 7.92
N ASN A 116 -11.29 -4.22 7.64
CA ASN A 116 -10.96 -2.81 7.55
C ASN A 116 -11.80 -2.08 6.49
N ASN A 117 -11.87 -2.63 5.28
CA ASN A 117 -12.70 -2.09 4.20
C ASN A 117 -14.18 -1.99 4.58
N SER A 118 -14.70 -2.92 5.39
CA SER A 118 -16.12 -2.95 5.81
C SER A 118 -16.42 -1.94 6.93
N ASN A 119 -15.45 -1.67 7.80
CA ASN A 119 -15.64 -0.89 9.02
C ASN A 119 -15.16 0.57 8.91
N ILE A 120 -14.43 0.92 7.85
CA ILE A 120 -13.79 2.24 7.72
C ILE A 120 -14.78 3.42 7.80
N LEU A 121 -16.01 3.25 7.27
CA LEU A 121 -17.05 4.29 7.34
C LEU A 121 -17.58 4.54 8.76
N GLN A 122 -17.34 3.61 9.67
CA GLN A 122 -17.69 3.71 11.09
C GLN A 122 -16.48 4.12 11.95
N ALA A 123 -15.39 4.58 11.30
CA ALA A 123 -14.08 4.81 11.92
C ALA A 123 -13.51 3.56 12.63
N GLY A 124 -14.00 2.36 12.27
CA GLY A 124 -13.47 1.10 12.76
C GLY A 124 -12.42 0.55 11.79
N TYR A 125 -11.19 0.41 12.23
CA TYR A 125 -10.17 -0.35 11.50
C TYR A 125 -9.16 -0.93 12.48
N GLU A 126 -8.57 -2.05 12.11
CA GLU A 126 -7.46 -2.65 12.82
C GLU A 126 -6.15 -2.20 12.18
N LEU A 127 -5.26 -1.64 13.01
CA LEU A 127 -3.90 -1.36 12.60
C LEU A 127 -3.18 -2.70 12.41
N ILE A 128 -2.94 -3.06 11.16
CA ILE A 128 -1.88 -4.02 10.84
C ILE A 128 -0.59 -3.31 11.24
N LYS A 129 0.11 -3.81 12.26
CA LYS A 129 1.38 -3.22 12.72
C LYS A 129 2.39 -3.36 11.58
N PRO A 130 2.71 -2.29 10.84
CA PRO A 130 3.57 -2.42 9.69
C PRO A 130 4.98 -2.75 10.16
N GLN A 131 5.61 -3.74 9.53
CA GLN A 131 7.03 -3.97 9.75
C GLN A 131 7.80 -2.92 8.96
N LYS A 132 8.56 -2.06 9.67
CA LYS A 132 9.42 -1.09 9.01
C LYS A 132 10.35 -1.79 8.03
N ILE A 133 10.38 -1.29 6.81
CA ILE A 133 11.24 -1.82 5.75
C ILE A 133 12.68 -1.53 6.12
N LYS A 134 13.50 -2.60 6.20
CA LYS A 134 14.93 -2.47 6.43
C LYS A 134 15.66 -2.21 5.11
N LYS A 135 16.73 -1.40 5.19
CA LYS A 135 17.63 -1.18 4.05
C LYS A 135 18.21 -2.52 3.59
N LYS A 136 18.11 -2.83 2.30
CA LYS A 136 18.87 -3.96 1.73
C LYS A 136 20.36 -3.68 1.97
N SER A 137 21.05 -4.58 2.66
CA SER A 137 22.50 -4.51 2.80
C SER A 137 23.13 -4.71 1.41
N LYS A 138 24.05 -3.84 1.01
CA LYS A 138 24.78 -3.87 -0.27
C LYS A 138 25.62 -5.16 -0.48
N ILE A 139 25.68 -6.05 0.50
CA ILE A 139 26.45 -7.31 0.43
C ILE A 139 25.92 -8.28 -0.64
N PHE A 140 24.68 -8.14 -1.10
CA PHE A 140 24.10 -9.02 -2.14
C PHE A 140 24.31 -8.55 -3.60
N GLU A 141 24.91 -7.37 -3.85
CA GLU A 141 25.22 -6.91 -5.22
C GLU A 141 26.50 -7.53 -5.81
N ILE A 142 27.24 -8.36 -5.05
CA ILE A 142 28.52 -8.95 -5.48
C ILE A 142 28.34 -10.36 -6.09
N PHE A 143 27.12 -10.91 -6.14
CA PHE A 143 26.87 -12.28 -6.64
C PHE A 143 25.92 -12.35 -7.87
N HIS A 144 25.86 -11.31 -8.70
CA HIS A 144 25.23 -11.38 -10.02
C HIS A 144 26.12 -10.81 -11.12
#